data_AF-A0A447QN19-F1
#
_entry.id   AF-A0A447QN19-F1
#
_cell.length_a   1.000
_cell.length_b   1.000
_cell.length_c   1.000
_cell.angle_alpha   90.00
_cell.angle_beta   90.00
_cell.angle_gamma   90.00
#
_symmetry.space_group_name_H-M   'P 1'
#
loop_
_entity.id
_entity.type
_entity.pdbx_description
1 polymer ?
#
loop_
_entity_poly.entity_id
_entity_poly.type
_entity_poly.pdbx_seq_one_letter_code
_entity_poly.pdbx_strand_id
1 'polypeptide(L)'
;MVYSYTEKKRIRKDFGKRPQVLDVPYLLSIQLDSFQKFIEQDPEGQYGLEAAFRSVFPIQSYSGNSELQYVSYRLGEPVFDVKECQIRGVTFSAPLRVKLRLVIYEREAPEGTVKDIKEQEVYMGEIPLMTENGTFVINGTERVIVSQLHRSPGVFFDSDKGKTHSSGKVLYNARIIPYRGSWLDFEFDPKDNLFVRIDRRRKLPASIILRALNYTSEQILDLFFEKVVFEIRDNKLQMELVPERLRGETASFDIEANGKIYVEKGRRITARHIRQLEKDDIQSIEVPVEYIAGKVVAKDYIDTNTGELICAANMELSLDLLAKLSQSGHKRIETLFTNDLDHGAYISETLRVDPTNDRLSALVEIYRMMRPGEPPTREAAESLFENLFFSEDRYDLSAVGRMKFNRSLLRDDIEGSGILSQEDIIDVMKKLIDIRNGKGEVDDIDHLGNRRIRSVGEMAENQFRVGLVRVERAVKERLSLGDLDTLMPQDMINAKPISAAVKEFFAQASCPSLWTRTTRCPRLRTSVVSPHWVRAV
;
A
#
# COMPACT_ATOMS: atom_id res chain seq x y z
N MET A 1 45.96 28.95 -7.50
CA MET A 1 44.80 29.30 -6.65
C MET A 1 45.17 30.53 -5.86
N VAL A 2 44.28 31.53 -5.84
CA VAL A 2 44.46 32.71 -4.98
C VAL A 2 43.93 32.34 -3.60
N TYR A 3 44.81 32.29 -2.60
CA TYR A 3 44.42 31.99 -1.22
C TYR A 3 43.64 33.16 -0.61
N SER A 4 42.61 32.84 0.17
CA SER A 4 41.90 33.83 0.99
C SER A 4 42.80 34.42 2.07
N TYR A 5 42.38 35.55 2.65
CA TYR A 5 43.16 36.24 3.69
C TYR A 5 43.44 35.36 4.92
N THR A 6 42.50 34.49 5.29
CA THR A 6 42.64 33.57 6.43
C THR A 6 43.52 32.37 6.10
N GLU A 7 43.45 31.83 4.88
CA GLU A 7 44.31 30.72 4.43
C GLU A 7 45.78 31.15 4.32
N LYS A 8 46.04 32.39 3.88
CA LYS A 8 47.40 32.96 3.85
C LYS A 8 48.09 32.93 5.22
N LYS A 9 47.34 33.00 6.33
CA LYS A 9 47.90 32.92 7.69
C LYS A 9 48.38 31.51 8.05
N ARG A 10 47.77 30.46 7.51
CA ARG A 10 48.15 29.06 7.79
C ARG A 10 47.75 28.14 6.64
N ILE A 11 48.71 27.87 5.76
CA ILE A 11 48.54 26.94 4.63
C ILE A 11 48.75 25.51 5.13
N ARG A 12 47.73 24.66 5.01
CA ARG A 12 47.86 23.21 5.24
C ARG A 12 48.35 22.55 3.97
N LYS A 13 49.46 21.80 4.06
CA LYS A 13 49.95 21.00 2.93
C LYS A 13 49.04 19.78 2.73
N ASP A 14 48.39 19.71 1.57
CA ASP A 14 47.60 18.56 1.13
C ASP A 14 48.48 17.62 0.27
N PHE A 15 48.37 16.31 0.49
CA PHE A 15 49.10 15.28 -0.26
C PHE A 15 48.20 14.55 -1.27
N GLY A 16 46.92 14.93 -1.36
CA GLY A 16 45.96 14.42 -2.33
C GLY A 16 46.45 14.65 -3.76
N LYS A 17 46.56 13.57 -4.52
CA LYS A 17 47.01 13.61 -5.92
C LYS A 17 45.87 13.86 -6.91
N ARG A 18 44.62 13.61 -6.48
CA ARG A 18 43.43 13.78 -7.32
C ARG A 18 42.94 15.22 -7.19
N PRO A 19 42.63 15.91 -8.30
CA PRO A 19 42.03 17.24 -8.22
C PRO A 19 40.62 17.12 -7.63
N GLN A 20 40.25 18.10 -6.80
CA GLN A 20 38.89 18.24 -6.33
C GLN A 20 38.01 18.75 -7.47
N VAL A 21 37.05 17.93 -7.91
CA VAL A 21 36.13 18.27 -9.01
C VAL A 21 34.88 18.98 -8.48
N LEU A 22 34.45 18.63 -7.26
CA LEU A 22 33.28 19.20 -6.62
C LEU A 22 33.64 19.68 -5.21
N ASP A 23 33.18 20.88 -4.86
CA ASP A 23 33.33 21.41 -3.51
C ASP A 23 32.46 20.64 -2.51
N VAL A 24 32.91 20.61 -1.26
CA VAL A 24 32.13 19.97 -0.19
C VAL A 24 30.85 20.77 0.02
N PRO A 25 29.66 20.14 -0.09
CA PRO A 25 28.40 20.85 0.07
C PRO A 25 28.19 21.29 1.52
N TYR A 26 27.25 22.21 1.72
CA TYR A 26 26.89 22.66 3.05
C TYR A 26 26.30 21.51 3.88
N LEU A 27 26.99 21.12 4.95
CA LEU A 27 26.70 19.89 5.70
C LEU A 27 25.34 19.90 6.44
N LEU A 28 24.75 21.07 6.63
CA LEU A 28 23.46 21.23 7.31
C LEU A 28 22.30 21.45 6.32
N SER A 29 22.55 21.36 5.00
CA SER A 29 21.53 21.58 3.96
C SER A 29 20.30 20.70 4.17
N ILE A 30 20.49 19.42 4.50
CA ILE A 30 19.39 18.46 4.73
C ILE A 30 18.36 18.99 5.75
N GLN A 31 18.84 19.58 6.85
CA GLN A 31 17.97 20.09 7.92
C GLN A 31 17.33 21.42 7.52
N LEU A 32 18.14 22.37 7.05
CA LEU A 32 17.67 23.70 6.68
C LEU A 32 16.68 23.64 5.52
N ASP A 33 17.04 22.96 4.43
CA ASP A 33 16.22 22.87 3.22
C ASP A 33 14.91 22.12 3.52
N SER A 34 14.97 21.06 4.34
CA SER A 34 13.77 20.32 4.71
C SER A 34 12.83 21.14 5.59
N PHE A 35 13.35 21.91 6.55
CA PHE A 35 12.49 22.72 7.42
C PHE A 35 11.96 23.94 6.67
N GLN A 36 12.77 24.54 5.79
CA GLN A 36 12.33 25.62 4.90
C GLN A 36 11.11 25.20 4.09
N LYS A 37 11.17 24.04 3.42
CA LYS A 37 10.03 23.47 2.68
C LYS A 37 8.77 23.26 3.52
N PHE A 38 8.91 23.09 4.84
CA PHE A 38 7.76 22.91 5.73
C PHE A 38 7.04 24.23 6.04
N ILE A 39 7.79 25.32 6.23
CA ILE A 39 7.24 26.62 6.65
C ILE A 39 6.99 27.60 5.50
N GLU A 40 7.66 27.40 4.36
CA GLU A 40 7.59 28.26 3.18
C GLU A 40 6.20 28.23 2.54
N GLN A 41 5.74 29.39 2.09
CA GLN A 41 4.49 29.51 1.35
C GLN A 41 4.70 29.00 -0.07
N ASP A 42 4.22 27.80 -0.33
CA ASP A 42 4.24 27.16 -1.65
C ASP A 42 2.94 27.48 -2.42
N PRO A 43 2.97 28.29 -3.50
CA PRO A 43 1.78 28.60 -4.29
C PRO A 43 1.15 27.35 -4.92
N GLU A 44 1.95 26.35 -5.28
CA GLU A 44 1.49 25.10 -5.88
C GLU A 44 0.91 24.15 -4.82
N GLY A 45 1.28 24.34 -3.55
CA GLY A 45 0.74 23.61 -2.40
C GLY A 45 1.14 22.14 -2.35
N GLN A 46 2.35 21.83 -2.80
CA GLN A 46 2.88 20.46 -2.87
C GLN A 46 3.54 20.02 -1.56
N TYR A 47 4.06 20.96 -0.76
CA TYR A 47 4.78 20.64 0.48
C TYR A 47 4.35 21.48 1.68
N GLY A 48 4.66 20.96 2.87
CA GLY A 48 4.64 21.73 4.11
C GLY A 48 3.25 22.08 4.61
N LEU A 49 3.12 23.26 5.24
CA LEU A 49 1.86 23.72 5.79
C LEU A 49 0.78 23.91 4.71
N GLU A 50 1.14 24.43 3.54
CA GLU A 50 0.22 24.58 2.41
C GLU A 50 -0.40 23.24 2.00
N ALA A 51 0.43 22.22 1.77
CA ALA A 51 -0.04 20.88 1.41
C ALA A 51 -0.93 20.28 2.51
N ALA A 52 -0.56 20.45 3.77
CA ALA A 52 -1.35 19.96 4.90
C ALA A 52 -2.74 20.64 4.96
N PHE A 53 -2.81 21.97 4.77
CA PHE A 53 -4.09 22.69 4.74
C PHE A 53 -4.95 22.28 3.55
N ARG A 54 -4.40 22.27 2.33
CA ARG A 54 -5.13 21.88 1.11
C ARG A 54 -5.60 20.42 1.13
N SER A 55 -4.92 19.56 1.90
CA SER A 55 -5.35 18.16 2.05
C SER A 55 -6.57 17.96 2.94
N VAL A 56 -6.92 18.93 3.80
CA VAL A 56 -8.03 18.84 4.76
C VAL A 56 -9.15 19.83 4.43
N PHE A 57 -8.80 20.98 3.87
CA PHE A 57 -9.74 22.01 3.46
C PHE A 57 -10.03 21.89 1.95
N PRO A 58 -11.27 22.14 1.51
CA PRO A 58 -12.40 22.68 2.28
C PRO A 58 -13.12 21.63 3.15
N ILE A 59 -13.54 22.06 4.34
CA ILE A 59 -14.28 21.21 5.28
C ILE A 59 -15.77 21.47 5.09
N GLN A 60 -16.49 20.49 4.55
CA GLN A 60 -17.92 20.58 4.29
C GLN A 60 -18.75 19.96 5.42
N SER A 61 -19.93 20.55 5.67
CA SER A 61 -20.91 20.01 6.64
C SER A 61 -21.56 18.72 6.11
N TYR A 62 -22.09 17.87 7.00
CA TYR A 62 -22.78 16.63 6.59
C TYR A 62 -23.99 16.88 5.67
N SER A 63 -24.60 18.06 5.76
CA SER A 63 -25.76 18.45 4.96
C SER A 63 -25.40 19.26 3.71
N GLY A 64 -24.12 19.57 3.49
CA GLY A 64 -23.65 20.38 2.36
C GLY A 64 -24.06 21.86 2.41
N ASN A 65 -24.70 22.32 3.49
CA ASN A 65 -25.22 23.69 3.62
C ASN A 65 -24.17 24.74 3.98
N SER A 66 -22.96 24.32 4.34
CA SER A 66 -21.88 25.21 4.74
C SER A 66 -20.55 24.52 4.55
N GLU A 67 -19.53 25.34 4.30
CA GLU A 67 -18.17 24.88 4.23
C GLU A 67 -17.19 25.91 4.80
N LEU A 68 -16.13 25.40 5.42
CA LEU A 68 -15.02 26.19 5.90
C LEU A 68 -13.86 26.04 4.92
N GLN A 69 -13.48 27.13 4.27
CA GLN A 69 -12.41 27.21 3.28
C GLN A 69 -11.14 27.79 3.90
N TYR A 70 -9.99 27.27 3.45
CA TYR A 70 -8.68 27.83 3.71
C TYR A 70 -8.31 28.86 2.64
N VAL A 71 -7.81 30.03 3.06
CA VAL A 71 -7.38 31.10 2.13
C VAL A 71 -5.87 31.26 2.10
N SER A 72 -5.24 31.41 3.27
CA SER A 72 -3.78 31.56 3.40
C SER A 72 -3.37 31.39 4.87
N TYR A 73 -2.08 31.19 5.13
CA TYR A 73 -1.52 31.32 6.49
C TYR A 73 -0.36 32.31 6.51
N ARG A 74 -0.05 32.84 7.70
CA ARG A 74 1.19 33.53 7.97
C ARG A 74 1.77 33.10 9.31
N LEU A 75 3.09 33.06 9.38
CA LEU A 75 3.83 32.91 10.63
C LEU A 75 4.16 34.31 11.14
N GLY A 76 3.72 34.62 12.35
CA GLY A 76 4.09 35.87 13.01
C GLY A 76 5.53 35.85 13.51
N GLU A 77 5.99 36.98 14.03
CA GLU A 77 7.32 37.06 14.61
C GLU A 77 7.40 36.32 15.96
N PRO A 78 8.53 35.67 16.26
CA PRO A 78 8.78 35.11 17.58
C PRO A 78 8.74 36.20 18.66
N VAL A 79 8.13 35.87 19.81
CA VAL A 79 8.03 36.80 20.95
C VAL A 79 9.41 37.08 21.57
N PHE A 80 10.32 36.11 21.48
CA PHE A 80 11.67 36.17 22.06
C PHE A 80 12.68 35.66 21.04
N ASP A 81 13.91 36.18 21.12
CA ASP A 81 15.01 35.64 20.33
C ASP A 81 15.53 34.29 20.89
N VAL A 82 16.45 33.65 20.16
CA VAL A 82 17.02 32.36 20.55
C VAL A 82 17.71 32.41 21.92
N LYS A 83 18.41 33.50 22.26
CA LYS A 83 19.15 33.62 23.53
C LYS A 83 18.21 33.84 24.70
N GLU A 84 17.19 34.67 24.51
CA GLU A 84 16.15 34.92 25.49
C GLU A 84 15.36 33.65 25.79
N CYS A 85 15.00 32.86 24.76
CA CYS A 85 14.36 31.56 24.94
C CYS A 85 15.20 30.61 25.80
N GLN A 86 16.52 30.57 25.54
CA GLN A 86 17.47 29.74 26.32
C GLN A 86 17.54 30.16 27.79
N ILE A 87 17.60 31.47 28.08
CA ILE A 87 17.69 31.98 29.46
C ILE A 87 16.37 31.78 30.21
N ARG A 88 15.23 32.03 29.54
CA ARG A 88 13.90 31.96 30.16
C ARG A 88 13.35 30.54 30.28
N GLY A 89 13.97 29.55 29.65
CA GLY A 89 13.47 28.17 29.67
C GLY A 89 12.22 27.97 28.81
N VAL A 90 12.00 28.82 27.79
CA VAL A 90 10.83 28.74 26.89
C VAL A 90 11.21 28.19 25.51
N THR A 91 10.21 27.81 24.73
CA THR A 91 10.42 27.32 23.36
C THR A 91 10.54 28.49 22.38
N PHE A 92 11.46 28.41 21.43
CA PHE A 92 11.58 29.37 20.33
C PHE A 92 10.57 29.00 19.25
N SER A 93 9.48 29.77 19.16
CA SER A 93 8.33 29.49 18.30
C SER A 93 7.75 30.77 17.70
N ALA A 94 7.06 30.62 16.57
CA ALA A 94 6.29 31.67 15.93
C ALA A 94 4.78 31.34 15.99
N PRO A 95 3.92 32.35 16.23
CA PRO A 95 2.47 32.14 16.21
C PRO A 95 1.98 31.91 14.78
N LEU A 96 1.24 30.82 14.56
CA LEU A 96 0.59 30.51 13.30
C LEU A 96 -0.78 31.17 13.26
N ARG A 97 -0.99 32.04 12.27
CA ARG A 97 -2.28 32.65 11.98
C ARG A 97 -2.78 32.24 10.60
N VAL A 98 -4.04 31.84 10.53
CA VAL A 98 -4.63 31.26 9.31
C VAL A 98 -5.86 32.05 8.96
N LYS A 99 -5.92 32.52 7.71
CA LYS A 99 -7.09 33.22 7.17
C LYS A 99 -8.06 32.18 6.63
N LEU A 100 -9.26 32.17 7.21
CA LEU A 100 -10.29 31.21 6.92
C LEU A 100 -11.57 31.90 6.51
N ARG A 101 -12.34 31.24 5.66
CA ARG A 101 -13.60 31.73 5.12
C ARG A 101 -14.70 30.70 5.38
N LEU A 102 -15.70 31.07 6.16
CA LEU A 102 -16.93 30.30 6.30
C LEU A 102 -17.91 30.76 5.21
N VAL A 103 -18.33 29.83 4.36
CA VAL A 103 -19.33 30.03 3.31
C VAL A 103 -20.60 29.30 3.73
N ILE A 104 -21.72 30.01 3.73
CA ILE A 104 -23.04 29.46 4.07
C ILE A 104 -23.87 29.45 2.80
N TYR A 105 -24.43 28.30 2.45
CA TYR A 105 -25.27 28.12 1.27
C TYR A 105 -26.75 28.25 1.62
N GLU A 106 -27.53 28.77 0.68
CA GLU A 106 -28.98 28.86 0.79
C GLU A 106 -29.63 27.52 0.46
N ARG A 107 -30.62 27.09 1.26
CA ARG A 107 -31.28 25.78 1.10
C ARG A 107 -32.35 25.75 0.01
N GLU A 108 -32.91 26.90 -0.34
CA GLU A 108 -34.07 27.04 -1.24
C GLU A 108 -33.69 27.56 -2.64
N ALA A 109 -32.41 27.83 -2.87
CA ALA A 109 -31.86 28.35 -4.12
C ALA A 109 -31.05 27.26 -4.86
N PRO A 110 -30.67 27.49 -6.14
CA PRO A 110 -29.80 26.57 -6.87
C PRO A 110 -28.51 26.26 -6.10
N GLU A 111 -28.03 25.02 -6.25
CA GLU A 111 -26.81 24.53 -5.61
C GLU A 111 -25.63 25.49 -5.87
N GLY A 112 -24.96 25.93 -4.81
CA GLY A 112 -23.88 26.92 -4.87
C GLY A 112 -24.32 28.39 -4.65
N THR A 113 -25.60 28.68 -4.43
CA THR A 113 -26.03 30.04 -4.08
C THR A 113 -25.58 30.39 -2.66
N VAL A 114 -24.63 31.32 -2.56
CA VAL A 114 -24.03 31.74 -1.31
C VAL A 114 -24.94 32.74 -0.60
N LYS A 115 -25.35 32.41 0.63
CA LYS A 115 -26.13 33.27 1.53
C LYS A 115 -25.24 34.30 2.21
N ASP A 116 -24.13 33.85 2.79
CA ASP A 116 -23.23 34.69 3.57
C ASP A 116 -21.78 34.17 3.52
N ILE A 117 -20.84 35.11 3.61
CA ILE A 117 -19.40 34.83 3.63
C ILE A 117 -18.77 35.57 4.81
N LYS A 118 -18.20 34.80 5.73
CA LYS A 118 -17.50 35.33 6.91
C LYS A 118 -16.03 34.97 6.83
N GLU A 119 -15.17 35.97 6.68
CA GLU A 119 -13.72 35.79 6.60
C GLU A 119 -13.03 36.32 7.85
N GLN A 120 -12.17 35.51 8.46
CA GLN A 120 -11.45 35.89 9.68
C GLN A 120 -10.07 35.23 9.74
N GLU A 121 -9.12 35.95 10.34
CA GLU A 121 -7.82 35.39 10.69
C GLU A 121 -7.86 34.77 12.09
N VAL A 122 -7.56 33.48 12.19
CA VAL A 122 -7.65 32.68 13.41
C VAL A 122 -6.26 32.21 13.83
N TYR A 123 -5.99 32.29 15.14
CA TYR A 123 -4.77 31.74 15.73
C TYR A 123 -4.86 30.22 15.87
N MET A 124 -3.93 29.49 15.25
CA MET A 124 -3.92 28.02 15.20
C MET A 124 -2.74 27.39 15.96
N GLY A 125 -2.18 28.12 16.93
CA GLY A 125 -1.10 27.64 17.79
C GLY A 125 0.25 28.22 17.43
N GLU A 126 1.30 27.61 17.95
CA GLU A 126 2.69 28.03 17.70
C GLU A 126 3.48 26.91 17.04
N ILE A 127 4.34 27.27 16.09
CA ILE A 127 5.27 26.36 15.44
C ILE A 127 6.68 26.66 15.94
N PRO A 128 7.39 25.67 16.52
CA PRO A 128 8.80 25.82 16.85
C PRO A 128 9.64 26.16 15.62
N LEU A 129 10.49 27.17 15.70
CA LEU A 129 11.35 27.58 14.59
C LEU A 129 12.74 26.97 14.70
N MET A 130 13.34 26.71 13.53
CA MET A 130 14.72 26.26 13.41
C MET A 130 15.68 27.44 13.49
N THR A 131 16.80 27.27 14.19
CA THR A 131 17.91 28.22 14.22
C THR A 131 18.77 28.11 12.96
N GLU A 132 19.64 29.09 12.71
CA GLU A 132 20.60 29.07 11.59
C GLU A 132 21.53 27.83 11.57
N ASN A 133 21.69 27.16 12.72
CA ASN A 133 22.53 25.97 12.87
C ASN A 133 21.76 24.65 12.69
N GLY A 134 20.50 24.68 12.28
CA GLY A 134 19.69 23.47 12.12
C GLY A 134 19.23 22.84 13.44
N THR A 135 19.13 23.65 14.50
CA THR A 135 18.69 23.20 15.84
C THR A 135 17.37 23.88 16.23
N PHE A 136 16.70 23.35 17.25
CA PHE A 136 15.48 23.92 17.84
C PHE A 136 15.70 24.23 19.30
N VAL A 137 15.13 25.33 19.82
CA VAL A 137 15.13 25.60 21.27
C VAL A 137 13.80 25.18 21.84
N ILE A 138 13.77 24.08 22.60
CA ILE A 138 12.58 23.55 23.26
C ILE A 138 12.80 23.64 24.77
N ASN A 139 11.92 24.38 25.46
CA ASN A 139 12.02 24.64 26.90
C ASN A 139 13.43 25.11 27.33
N GLY A 140 14.00 26.06 26.58
CA GLY A 140 15.35 26.61 26.79
C GLY A 140 16.52 25.71 26.40
N THR A 141 16.27 24.47 25.96
CA THR A 141 17.32 23.53 25.56
C THR A 141 17.43 23.40 24.04
N GLU A 142 18.65 23.44 23.52
CA GLU A 142 18.90 23.13 22.10
C GLU A 142 18.72 21.63 21.83
N ARG A 143 17.91 21.34 20.82
CA ARG A 143 17.58 20.00 20.35
C ARG A 143 17.80 19.92 18.85
N VAL A 144 18.02 18.70 18.37
CA VAL A 144 18.12 18.39 16.95
C VAL A 144 17.18 17.24 16.65
N ILE A 145 16.51 17.33 15.52
CA ILE A 145 15.68 16.24 15.00
C ILE A 145 16.51 15.49 13.96
N VAL A 146 16.77 14.22 14.23
CA VAL A 146 17.58 13.38 13.35
C VAL A 146 16.72 12.86 12.21
N SER A 147 17.23 12.91 10.99
CA SER A 147 16.56 12.30 9.84
C SER A 147 16.41 10.79 10.02
N GLN A 148 15.24 10.27 9.70
CA GLN A 148 14.91 8.86 9.86
C GLN A 148 15.03 8.10 8.55
N LEU A 149 15.67 6.93 8.58
CA LEU A 149 15.63 6.00 7.45
C LEU A 149 14.51 4.99 7.69
N HIS A 150 13.51 4.98 6.82
CA HIS A 150 12.39 4.03 6.89
C HIS A 150 12.15 3.40 5.52
N ARG A 151 11.37 2.32 5.48
CA ARG A 151 10.96 1.68 4.22
C ARG A 151 10.07 2.64 3.44
N SER A 152 10.37 2.84 2.17
CA SER A 152 9.50 3.67 1.34
C SER A 152 8.10 3.05 1.20
N PRO A 153 7.08 3.86 0.95
CA PRO A 153 5.80 3.35 0.49
C PRO A 153 5.95 2.57 -0.83
N GLY A 154 5.08 1.61 -1.07
CA GLY A 154 5.09 0.71 -2.23
C GLY A 154 4.77 -0.74 -1.87
N VAL A 155 4.98 -1.65 -2.81
CA VAL A 155 4.89 -3.10 -2.58
C VAL A 155 6.29 -3.71 -2.51
N PHE A 156 6.45 -4.69 -1.62
CA PHE A 156 7.69 -5.42 -1.41
C PHE A 156 7.42 -6.92 -1.42
N PHE A 157 8.22 -7.68 -2.15
CA PHE A 157 8.20 -9.13 -2.16
C PHE A 157 9.39 -9.67 -1.39
N ASP A 158 9.17 -10.53 -0.39
CA ASP A 158 10.24 -11.06 0.46
C ASP A 158 10.08 -12.57 0.66
N SER A 159 11.15 -13.20 1.14
CA SER A 159 11.15 -14.59 1.56
C SER A 159 11.75 -14.76 2.95
N ASP A 160 11.23 -15.72 3.71
CA ASP A 160 11.78 -16.06 5.01
C ASP A 160 13.11 -16.83 4.95
N LYS A 161 13.59 -17.12 3.73
CA LYS A 161 14.79 -17.93 3.43
C LYS A 161 14.76 -19.30 4.13
N GLY A 162 13.58 -19.87 4.33
CA GLY A 162 13.36 -21.18 4.96
C GLY A 162 13.59 -21.20 6.47
N LYS A 163 13.64 -20.04 7.14
CA LYS A 163 13.92 -19.96 8.58
C LYS A 163 12.69 -20.19 9.47
N THR A 164 11.48 -19.97 8.95
CA THR A 164 10.27 -19.95 9.81
C THR A 164 9.76 -21.35 10.08
N HIS A 165 9.81 -22.25 9.09
CA HIS A 165 9.25 -23.59 9.19
C HIS A 165 10.34 -24.65 9.24
N SER A 166 10.15 -25.69 10.07
CA SER A 166 11.13 -26.75 10.29
C SER A 166 11.46 -27.58 9.05
N SER A 167 10.56 -27.62 8.06
CA SER A 167 10.82 -28.30 6.77
C SER A 167 11.86 -27.59 5.90
N GLY A 168 12.27 -26.36 6.26
CA GLY A 168 13.15 -25.54 5.43
C GLY A 168 12.48 -24.99 4.16
N LYS A 169 11.16 -25.19 4.00
CA LYS A 169 10.40 -24.66 2.87
C LYS A 169 10.39 -23.14 2.95
N VAL A 170 10.78 -22.49 1.86
CA VAL A 170 10.79 -21.04 1.73
C VAL A 170 9.35 -20.53 1.63
N LEU A 171 9.00 -19.59 2.50
CA LEU A 171 7.71 -18.92 2.50
C LEU A 171 7.89 -17.52 1.92
N TYR A 172 7.15 -17.25 0.85
CA TYR A 172 7.13 -15.96 0.19
C TYR A 172 6.00 -15.09 0.76
N ASN A 173 6.24 -13.79 0.82
CA ASN A 173 5.25 -12.81 1.21
C ASN A 173 5.34 -11.56 0.32
N ALA A 174 4.21 -10.88 0.17
CA ALA A 174 4.14 -9.56 -0.44
C ALA A 174 3.54 -8.59 0.58
N ARG A 175 4.14 -7.41 0.73
CA ARG A 175 3.70 -6.40 1.69
C ARG A 175 3.49 -5.08 0.99
N ILE A 176 2.28 -4.55 1.07
CA ILE A 176 1.91 -3.22 0.58
C ILE A 176 1.99 -2.25 1.77
N ILE A 177 2.93 -1.31 1.68
CA ILE A 177 3.17 -0.27 2.67
C ILE A 177 2.66 1.06 2.11
N PRO A 178 1.57 1.62 2.64
CA PRO A 178 1.15 2.97 2.27
C PRO A 178 2.05 4.03 2.91
N TYR A 179 1.98 5.26 2.38
CA TYR A 179 2.48 6.42 3.10
C TYR A 179 1.65 6.67 4.35
N ARG A 180 0.33 6.50 4.22
CA ARG A 180 -0.67 6.63 5.28
C ARG A 180 -1.81 5.65 5.04
N GLY A 181 -2.26 4.97 6.08
CA GLY A 181 -3.34 3.98 6.00
C GLY A 181 -2.92 2.60 6.51
N SER A 182 -3.80 1.62 6.34
CA SER A 182 -3.62 0.26 6.81
C SER A 182 -2.65 -0.53 5.93
N TRP A 183 -1.82 -1.37 6.54
CA TRP A 183 -0.90 -2.24 5.81
C TRP A 183 -1.62 -3.49 5.32
N LEU A 184 -1.28 -3.94 4.12
CA LEU A 184 -1.83 -5.16 3.53
C LEU A 184 -0.70 -6.15 3.23
N ASP A 185 -0.69 -7.26 3.95
CA ASP A 185 0.33 -8.30 3.85
C ASP A 185 -0.29 -9.58 3.29
N PHE A 186 0.30 -10.14 2.23
CA PHE A 186 0.01 -11.47 1.69
C PHE A 186 1.15 -12.41 2.02
N GLU A 187 0.86 -13.63 2.47
CA GLU A 187 1.88 -14.60 2.84
C GLU A 187 1.44 -16.04 2.52
N PHE A 188 2.40 -16.84 2.06
CA PHE A 188 2.21 -18.27 1.91
C PHE A 188 2.37 -19.02 3.24
N ASP A 189 1.51 -20.01 3.44
CA ASP A 189 1.63 -20.99 4.51
C ASP A 189 2.46 -22.21 4.07
N PRO A 190 2.99 -23.05 4.98
CA PRO A 190 3.72 -24.28 4.58
C PRO A 190 2.91 -25.22 3.69
N LYS A 191 1.57 -25.16 3.75
CA LYS A 191 0.65 -25.91 2.88
C LYS A 191 0.43 -25.27 1.50
N ASP A 192 1.16 -24.21 1.15
CA ASP A 192 0.99 -23.40 -0.08
C ASP A 192 -0.37 -22.68 -0.22
N ASN A 193 -1.11 -22.55 0.88
CA ASN A 193 -2.30 -21.69 0.92
C ASN A 193 -1.87 -20.22 1.06
N LEU A 194 -2.59 -19.33 0.38
CA LEU A 194 -2.32 -17.90 0.40
C LEU A 194 -3.21 -17.21 1.45
N PHE A 195 -2.59 -16.53 2.39
CA PHE A 195 -3.27 -15.78 3.44
C PHE A 195 -3.01 -14.28 3.31
N VAL A 196 -3.92 -13.49 3.85
CA VAL A 196 -3.84 -12.04 3.98
C VAL A 196 -3.89 -11.62 5.45
N ARG A 197 -3.17 -10.55 5.79
CA ARG A 197 -3.26 -9.86 7.08
C ARG A 197 -3.41 -8.37 6.84
N ILE A 198 -4.32 -7.75 7.58
CA ILE A 198 -4.48 -6.29 7.60
C ILE A 198 -3.89 -5.79 8.91
N ASP A 199 -2.98 -4.81 8.86
CA ASP A 199 -2.30 -4.24 10.04
C ASP A 199 -1.66 -5.28 10.97
N ARG A 200 -1.08 -6.34 10.38
CA ARG A 200 -0.43 -7.46 11.09
C ARG A 200 -1.34 -8.19 12.09
N ARG A 201 -2.66 -8.15 11.89
CA ARG A 201 -3.64 -8.88 12.68
C ARG A 201 -3.71 -10.37 12.30
N ARG A 202 -4.76 -11.06 12.74
CA ARG A 202 -5.02 -12.48 12.46
C ARG A 202 -5.03 -12.75 10.95
N LYS A 203 -4.48 -13.89 10.54
CA LYS A 203 -4.54 -14.38 9.15
C LYS A 203 -5.98 -14.63 8.71
N LEU A 204 -6.30 -14.26 7.48
CA LEU A 204 -7.51 -14.64 6.76
C LEU A 204 -7.11 -15.26 5.42
N PRO A 205 -7.86 -16.23 4.87
CA PRO A 205 -7.63 -16.70 3.49
C PRO A 205 -7.65 -15.53 2.51
N ALA A 206 -6.72 -15.49 1.56
CA ALA A 206 -6.62 -14.37 0.61
C ALA A 206 -7.83 -14.25 -0.32
N SER A 207 -8.59 -15.33 -0.53
CA SER A 207 -9.85 -15.28 -1.27
C SER A 207 -10.93 -14.43 -0.60
N ILE A 208 -10.89 -14.24 0.73
CA ILE A 208 -11.82 -13.36 1.45
C ILE A 208 -11.71 -11.92 0.94
N ILE A 209 -10.48 -11.42 0.69
CA ILE A 209 -10.35 -10.05 0.17
C ILE A 209 -10.91 -9.94 -1.26
N LEU A 210 -10.72 -10.97 -2.10
CA LEU A 210 -11.28 -10.98 -3.46
C LEU A 210 -12.82 -11.02 -3.44
N ARG A 211 -13.42 -11.81 -2.54
CA ARG A 211 -14.88 -11.80 -2.35
C ARG A 211 -15.39 -10.46 -1.82
N ALA A 212 -14.66 -9.81 -0.92
CA ALA A 212 -14.98 -8.46 -0.45
C ALA A 212 -14.93 -7.41 -1.57
N LEU A 213 -14.04 -7.59 -2.56
CA LEU A 213 -13.98 -6.80 -3.80
C LEU A 213 -15.07 -7.18 -4.82
N ASN A 214 -16.02 -8.04 -4.43
CA ASN A 214 -17.17 -8.47 -5.23
C ASN A 214 -16.85 -9.48 -6.36
N TYR A 215 -15.76 -10.24 -6.22
CA TYR A 215 -15.49 -11.35 -7.14
C TYR A 215 -16.17 -12.66 -6.68
N THR A 216 -16.80 -13.36 -7.62
CA THR A 216 -17.34 -14.72 -7.39
C THR A 216 -16.23 -15.76 -7.49
N SER A 217 -16.50 -17.00 -7.05
CA SER A 217 -15.53 -18.09 -7.14
C SER A 217 -15.04 -18.32 -8.58
N GLU A 218 -15.95 -18.28 -9.56
CA GLU A 218 -15.60 -18.44 -10.99
C GLU A 218 -14.67 -17.33 -11.46
N GLN A 219 -14.99 -16.06 -11.15
CA GLN A 219 -14.16 -14.93 -11.53
C GLN A 219 -12.78 -14.99 -10.86
N ILE A 220 -12.73 -15.41 -9.59
CA ILE A 220 -11.45 -15.63 -8.90
C ILE A 220 -10.62 -16.68 -9.63
N LEU A 221 -11.22 -17.81 -10.01
CA LEU A 221 -10.50 -18.85 -10.74
C LEU A 221 -10.03 -18.36 -12.11
N ASP A 222 -10.86 -17.60 -12.83
CA ASP A 222 -10.54 -17.02 -14.13
C ASP A 222 -9.39 -16.01 -14.08
N LEU A 223 -9.20 -15.32 -12.95
CA LEU A 223 -8.13 -14.35 -12.76
C LEU A 223 -6.75 -15.01 -12.60
N PHE A 224 -6.69 -16.21 -11.99
CA PHE A 224 -5.43 -16.84 -11.56
C PHE A 224 -5.08 -18.12 -12.32
N PHE A 225 -6.06 -18.76 -12.97
CA PHE A 225 -5.85 -20.02 -13.68
C PHE A 225 -6.19 -19.90 -15.15
N GLU A 226 -5.37 -20.55 -15.97
CA GLU A 226 -5.78 -20.91 -17.31
C GLU A 226 -6.71 -22.13 -17.26
N LYS A 227 -7.56 -22.27 -18.27
CA LYS A 227 -8.54 -23.35 -18.35
C LYS A 227 -8.06 -24.44 -19.29
N VAL A 228 -8.32 -25.70 -18.93
CA VAL A 228 -8.25 -26.86 -19.82
C VAL A 228 -9.68 -27.24 -20.16
N VAL A 229 -9.99 -27.22 -21.46
CA VAL A 229 -11.31 -27.54 -21.98
C VAL A 229 -11.35 -29.00 -22.40
N PHE A 230 -12.38 -29.70 -21.94
CA PHE A 230 -12.72 -31.05 -22.37
C PHE A 230 -14.06 -31.03 -23.11
N GLU A 231 -14.12 -31.68 -24.26
CA GLU A 231 -15.32 -31.85 -25.04
C GLU A 231 -15.73 -33.33 -25.09
N ILE A 232 -17.03 -33.60 -24.91
CA ILE A 232 -17.60 -34.93 -25.05
C ILE A 232 -18.22 -35.03 -26.45
N ARG A 233 -17.62 -35.86 -27.32
CA ARG A 233 -18.09 -36.13 -28.69
C ARG A 233 -18.16 -37.64 -28.92
N ASP A 234 -19.27 -38.13 -29.46
CA ASP A 234 -19.46 -39.55 -29.81
C ASP A 234 -19.07 -40.54 -28.70
N ASN A 235 -19.41 -40.19 -27.44
CA ASN A 235 -19.08 -40.96 -26.23
C ASN A 235 -17.56 -41.07 -25.93
N LYS A 236 -16.75 -40.21 -26.55
CA LYS A 236 -15.32 -40.05 -26.33
C LYS A 236 -15.03 -38.69 -25.72
N LEU A 237 -14.02 -38.63 -24.84
CA LEU A 237 -13.58 -37.40 -24.21
C LEU A 237 -12.38 -36.85 -24.98
N GLN A 238 -12.52 -35.65 -25.52
CA GLN A 238 -11.46 -34.92 -26.20
C GLN A 238 -10.97 -33.78 -25.32
N MET A 239 -9.67 -33.61 -25.19
CA MET A 239 -9.06 -32.49 -24.46
C MET A 239 -8.49 -31.49 -25.48
N GLU A 240 -8.78 -30.21 -25.31
CA GLU A 240 -8.10 -29.13 -26.02
C GLU A 240 -6.65 -29.06 -25.54
N LEU A 241 -5.72 -29.26 -26.47
CA LEU A 241 -4.30 -29.41 -26.17
C LEU A 241 -3.54 -28.13 -26.47
N VAL A 242 -2.86 -27.62 -25.45
CA VAL A 242 -1.76 -26.67 -25.61
C VAL A 242 -0.46 -27.45 -25.38
N PRO A 243 0.35 -27.74 -26.42
CA PRO A 243 1.50 -28.64 -26.32
C PRO A 243 2.50 -28.26 -25.21
N GLU A 244 2.69 -26.97 -24.97
CA GLU A 244 3.61 -26.45 -23.96
C GLU A 244 3.21 -26.84 -22.53
N ARG A 245 1.91 -27.03 -22.26
CA ARG A 245 1.39 -27.43 -20.93
C ARG A 245 1.80 -28.82 -20.50
N LEU A 246 2.10 -29.71 -21.46
CA LEU A 246 2.56 -31.07 -21.18
C LEU A 246 4.04 -31.14 -20.79
N ARG A 247 4.74 -29.99 -20.73
CA ARG A 247 6.17 -29.95 -20.53
C ARG A 247 6.57 -30.55 -19.19
N GLY A 248 7.42 -31.57 -19.27
CA GLY A 248 8.04 -32.19 -18.11
C GLY A 248 7.17 -33.22 -17.39
N GLU A 249 5.90 -33.37 -17.78
CA GLU A 249 5.00 -34.39 -17.30
C GLU A 249 5.35 -35.79 -17.84
N THR A 250 4.87 -36.82 -17.14
CA THR A 250 4.95 -38.21 -17.60
C THR A 250 3.59 -38.62 -18.16
N ALA A 251 3.57 -39.12 -19.39
CA ALA A 251 2.32 -39.48 -20.05
C ALA A 251 1.60 -40.61 -19.30
N SER A 252 0.38 -40.36 -18.82
CA SER A 252 -0.44 -41.36 -18.11
C SER A 252 -1.15 -42.32 -19.06
N PHE A 253 -1.28 -41.94 -20.34
CA PHE A 253 -1.85 -42.71 -21.44
C PHE A 253 -1.08 -42.42 -22.74
N ASP A 254 -1.37 -43.16 -23.81
CA ASP A 254 -0.75 -42.95 -25.12
C ASP A 254 -1.29 -41.66 -25.74
N ILE A 255 -0.42 -40.70 -26.04
CA ILE A 255 -0.79 -39.45 -26.69
C ILE A 255 -0.80 -39.69 -28.20
N GLU A 256 -1.98 -39.95 -28.72
CA GLU A 256 -2.24 -40.19 -30.14
C GLU A 256 -3.11 -39.07 -30.73
N ALA A 257 -2.75 -38.62 -31.93
CA ALA A 257 -3.61 -37.75 -32.73
C ALA A 257 -3.49 -38.12 -34.22
N ASN A 258 -4.60 -38.09 -34.94
CA ASN A 258 -4.67 -38.41 -36.38
C ASN A 258 -4.07 -39.77 -36.76
N GLY A 259 -4.22 -40.80 -35.90
CA GLY A 259 -3.68 -42.14 -36.15
C GLY A 259 -2.18 -42.30 -35.93
N LYS A 260 -1.50 -41.28 -35.37
CA LYS A 260 -0.07 -41.26 -35.08
C LYS A 260 0.16 -41.08 -33.58
N ILE A 261 0.91 -42.01 -32.99
CA ILE A 261 1.32 -41.96 -31.59
C ILE A 261 2.52 -41.02 -31.46
N TYR A 262 2.38 -39.94 -30.70
CA TYR A 262 3.47 -38.99 -30.41
C TYR A 262 4.26 -39.40 -29.18
N VAL A 263 3.57 -39.86 -28.13
CA VAL A 263 4.20 -40.27 -26.87
C VAL A 263 3.52 -41.53 -26.36
N GLU A 264 4.31 -42.57 -26.10
CA GLU A 264 3.85 -43.79 -25.45
C GLU A 264 3.64 -43.57 -23.93
N LYS A 265 2.67 -44.27 -23.36
CA LYS A 265 2.36 -44.29 -21.93
C LYS A 265 3.60 -44.58 -21.08
N GLY A 266 3.75 -43.83 -19.99
CA GLY A 266 4.84 -43.93 -19.04
C GLY A 266 6.13 -43.24 -19.46
N ARG A 267 6.22 -42.72 -20.70
CA ARG A 267 7.37 -41.92 -21.11
C ARG A 267 7.23 -40.46 -20.68
N ARG A 268 8.36 -39.85 -20.33
CA ARG A 268 8.43 -38.42 -20.03
C ARG A 268 8.30 -37.60 -21.31
N ILE A 269 7.48 -36.56 -21.27
CA ILE A 269 7.26 -35.68 -22.41
C ILE A 269 8.45 -34.73 -22.53
N THR A 270 9.16 -34.82 -23.65
CA THR A 270 10.37 -34.03 -23.92
C THR A 270 10.07 -32.88 -24.88
N ALA A 271 10.97 -31.89 -24.94
CA ALA A 271 10.87 -30.79 -25.90
C ALA A 271 10.78 -31.24 -27.36
N ARG A 272 11.29 -32.45 -27.69
CA ARG A 272 11.15 -33.03 -29.03
C ARG A 272 9.69 -33.38 -29.34
N HIS A 273 8.98 -34.01 -28.38
CA HIS A 273 7.57 -34.39 -28.56
C HIS A 273 6.68 -33.15 -28.68
N ILE A 274 6.94 -32.12 -27.86
CA ILE A 274 6.21 -30.83 -27.92
C ILE A 274 6.36 -30.19 -29.31
N ARG A 275 7.60 -30.06 -29.81
CA ARG A 275 7.84 -29.52 -31.16
C ARG A 275 7.18 -30.34 -32.27
N GLN A 276 7.02 -31.65 -32.09
CA GLN A 276 6.32 -32.49 -33.07
C GLN A 276 4.81 -32.22 -33.04
N LEU A 277 4.22 -32.10 -31.85
CA LEU A 277 2.80 -31.75 -31.68
C LEU A 277 2.50 -30.34 -32.23
N GLU A 278 3.38 -29.37 -31.99
CA GLU A 278 3.27 -28.00 -32.54
C GLU A 278 3.41 -28.00 -34.07
N LYS A 279 4.37 -28.77 -34.61
CA LYS A 279 4.60 -28.84 -36.06
C LYS A 279 3.41 -29.46 -36.81
N ASP A 280 2.78 -30.45 -36.20
CA ASP A 280 1.64 -31.17 -36.77
C ASP A 280 0.29 -30.48 -36.41
N ASP A 281 0.32 -29.29 -35.77
CA ASP A 281 -0.81 -28.42 -35.38
C ASP A 281 -1.96 -29.16 -34.66
N ILE A 282 -1.59 -29.98 -33.67
CA ILE A 282 -2.55 -30.78 -32.91
C ILE A 282 -3.25 -29.92 -31.86
N GLN A 283 -4.53 -29.63 -32.10
CA GLN A 283 -5.36 -28.80 -31.21
C GLN A 283 -6.17 -29.62 -30.19
N SER A 284 -6.42 -30.90 -30.45
CA SER A 284 -7.15 -31.77 -29.52
C SER A 284 -6.63 -33.20 -29.53
N ILE A 285 -6.74 -33.87 -28.38
CA ILE A 285 -6.38 -35.27 -28.22
C ILE A 285 -7.48 -36.04 -27.50
N GLU A 286 -7.63 -37.33 -27.83
CA GLU A 286 -8.54 -38.22 -27.12
C GLU A 286 -7.90 -38.63 -25.78
N VAL A 287 -8.66 -38.49 -24.69
CA VAL A 287 -8.19 -38.77 -23.34
C VAL A 287 -9.12 -39.77 -22.63
N PRO A 288 -8.58 -40.66 -21.78
CA PRO A 288 -9.40 -41.58 -21.01
C PRO A 288 -10.21 -40.85 -19.93
N VAL A 289 -11.38 -41.39 -19.56
CA VAL A 289 -12.25 -40.79 -18.53
C VAL A 289 -11.58 -40.78 -17.15
N GLU A 290 -10.65 -41.71 -16.91
CA GLU A 290 -9.85 -41.72 -15.68
C GLU A 290 -8.89 -40.53 -15.59
N TYR A 291 -8.54 -39.86 -16.70
CA TYR A 291 -7.62 -38.73 -16.68
C TYR A 291 -8.24 -37.44 -16.15
N ILE A 292 -9.53 -37.23 -16.42
CA ILE A 292 -10.26 -36.06 -15.92
C ILE A 292 -10.69 -36.25 -14.45
N ALA A 293 -10.74 -37.49 -13.95
CA ALA A 293 -10.97 -37.76 -12.54
C ALA A 293 -9.83 -37.17 -11.69
N GLY A 294 -10.18 -36.40 -10.67
CA GLY A 294 -9.22 -35.67 -9.83
C GLY A 294 -8.85 -34.27 -10.35
N LYS A 295 -9.29 -33.89 -11.56
CA LYS A 295 -9.17 -32.50 -12.03
C LYS A 295 -10.22 -31.62 -11.36
N VAL A 296 -9.90 -30.32 -11.21
CA VAL A 296 -10.77 -29.36 -10.52
C VAL A 296 -11.60 -28.58 -11.53
N VAL A 297 -12.91 -28.47 -11.28
CA VAL A 297 -13.85 -27.74 -12.13
C VAL A 297 -13.62 -26.23 -12.03
N ALA A 298 -13.64 -25.53 -13.17
CA ALA A 298 -13.43 -24.08 -13.23
C ALA A 298 -14.68 -23.23 -12.96
N LYS A 299 -15.89 -23.73 -13.24
CA LYS A 299 -17.16 -22.99 -13.14
C LYS A 299 -18.31 -23.84 -12.62
N ASP A 300 -19.41 -23.21 -12.24
CA ASP A 300 -20.61 -23.90 -11.80
C ASP A 300 -21.29 -24.59 -13.00
N TYR A 301 -21.70 -25.85 -12.82
CA TYR A 301 -22.52 -26.57 -13.79
C TYR A 301 -23.88 -26.87 -13.21
N ILE A 302 -24.91 -26.33 -13.86
CA ILE A 302 -26.32 -26.55 -13.53
C ILE A 302 -26.96 -27.50 -14.54
N ASP A 303 -27.89 -28.34 -14.08
CA ASP A 303 -28.75 -29.10 -14.98
C ASP A 303 -29.83 -28.18 -15.54
N THR A 304 -29.90 -28.03 -16.86
CA THR A 304 -30.89 -27.17 -17.51
C THR A 304 -32.32 -27.67 -17.37
N ASN A 305 -32.53 -28.96 -17.09
CA ASN A 305 -33.86 -29.55 -16.96
C ASN A 305 -34.45 -29.36 -15.56
N THR A 306 -33.63 -29.51 -14.52
CA THR A 306 -34.09 -29.43 -13.11
C THR A 306 -33.76 -28.09 -12.46
N GLY A 307 -32.78 -27.35 -12.99
CA GLY A 307 -32.23 -26.15 -12.38
C GLY A 307 -31.31 -26.43 -11.18
N GLU A 308 -30.99 -27.70 -10.90
CA GLU A 308 -30.13 -28.07 -9.77
C GLU A 308 -28.64 -27.93 -10.12
N LEU A 309 -27.82 -27.55 -9.14
CA LEU A 309 -26.37 -27.48 -9.27
C LEU A 309 -25.77 -28.89 -9.25
N ILE A 310 -25.14 -29.30 -10.35
CA ILE A 310 -24.49 -30.61 -10.48
C ILE A 310 -23.14 -30.58 -9.75
N CYS A 311 -22.32 -29.57 -10.04
CA CYS A 311 -21.05 -29.33 -9.36
C CYS A 311 -20.75 -27.84 -9.30
N ALA A 312 -20.14 -27.41 -8.20
CA ALA A 312 -19.71 -26.05 -7.99
C ALA A 312 -18.29 -25.83 -8.54
N ALA A 313 -17.96 -24.57 -8.83
CA ALA A 313 -16.62 -24.11 -9.11
C ALA A 313 -15.66 -24.51 -7.98
N ASN A 314 -14.43 -24.86 -8.35
CA ASN A 314 -13.39 -25.36 -7.44
C ASN A 314 -13.65 -26.75 -6.83
N MET A 315 -14.66 -27.49 -7.30
CA MET A 315 -14.91 -28.87 -6.88
C MET A 315 -14.05 -29.86 -7.68
N GLU A 316 -13.63 -30.95 -7.05
CA GLU A 316 -12.90 -32.03 -7.73
C GLU A 316 -13.86 -32.96 -8.49
N LEU A 317 -13.51 -33.31 -9.73
CA LEU A 317 -14.31 -34.19 -10.59
C LEU A 317 -14.14 -35.65 -10.18
N SER A 318 -15.25 -36.27 -9.80
CA SER A 318 -15.38 -37.73 -9.66
C SER A 318 -16.03 -38.33 -10.91
N LEU A 319 -15.86 -39.65 -11.09
CA LEU A 319 -16.50 -40.39 -12.18
C LEU A 319 -18.04 -40.25 -12.16
N ASP A 320 -18.63 -40.18 -10.96
CA ASP A 320 -20.07 -40.02 -10.78
C ASP A 320 -20.55 -38.64 -11.24
N LEU A 321 -19.77 -37.58 -10.96
CA LEU A 321 -20.09 -36.22 -11.40
C LEU A 321 -19.98 -36.09 -12.92
N LEU A 322 -18.99 -36.72 -13.54
CA LEU A 322 -18.84 -36.76 -15.00
C LEU A 322 -20.04 -37.45 -15.67
N ALA A 323 -20.52 -38.56 -15.10
CA ALA A 323 -21.71 -39.24 -15.60
C ALA A 323 -22.95 -38.32 -15.54
N LYS A 324 -23.13 -37.58 -14.43
CA LYS A 324 -24.22 -36.61 -14.28
C LYS A 324 -24.11 -35.46 -15.28
N LEU A 325 -22.91 -34.90 -15.49
CA LEU A 325 -22.66 -33.85 -16.47
C LEU A 325 -22.94 -34.32 -17.90
N SER A 326 -22.55 -35.55 -18.24
CA SER A 326 -22.84 -36.13 -19.55
C SER A 326 -24.33 -36.40 -19.74
N GLN A 327 -25.05 -36.83 -18.69
CA GLN A 327 -26.50 -37.10 -18.74
C GLN A 327 -27.34 -35.83 -18.87
N SER A 328 -26.91 -34.73 -18.24
CA SER A 328 -27.57 -33.43 -18.38
C SER A 328 -27.27 -32.74 -19.72
N GLY A 329 -26.45 -33.36 -20.57
CA GLY A 329 -26.18 -32.89 -21.93
C GLY A 329 -25.06 -31.86 -22.04
N HIS A 330 -24.26 -31.67 -21.00
CA HIS A 330 -23.07 -30.79 -21.07
C HIS A 330 -22.01 -31.42 -21.97
N LYS A 331 -21.75 -30.78 -23.10
CA LYS A 331 -20.73 -31.21 -24.07
C LYS A 331 -19.36 -30.65 -23.80
N ARG A 332 -19.25 -29.58 -23.01
CA ARG A 332 -18.01 -28.84 -22.75
C ARG A 332 -17.81 -28.72 -21.25
N ILE A 333 -16.67 -29.20 -20.76
CA ILE A 333 -16.26 -29.17 -19.37
C ILE A 333 -14.96 -28.38 -19.27
N GLU A 334 -14.92 -27.42 -18.37
CA GLU A 334 -13.77 -26.55 -18.10
C GLU A 334 -13.17 -26.92 -16.75
N THR A 335 -11.87 -27.21 -16.76
CA THR A 335 -11.10 -27.52 -15.55
C THR A 335 -9.93 -26.56 -15.41
N LEU A 336 -9.40 -26.44 -14.19
CA LEU A 336 -8.23 -25.62 -13.91
C LEU A 336 -6.97 -26.28 -14.46
N PHE A 337 -6.12 -25.50 -15.13
CA PHE A 337 -4.77 -25.93 -15.44
C PHE A 337 -3.90 -25.77 -14.18
N THR A 338 -3.55 -26.91 -13.57
CA THR A 338 -2.64 -26.97 -12.42
C THR A 338 -1.49 -27.92 -12.71
N ASN A 339 -0.29 -27.50 -12.33
CA ASN A 339 0.96 -28.24 -12.48
C ASN A 339 1.83 -28.03 -11.23
N ASP A 340 2.59 -29.05 -10.84
CA ASP A 340 3.46 -29.01 -9.67
C ASP A 340 4.71 -28.13 -9.86
N LEU A 341 5.02 -27.78 -11.12
CA LEU A 341 6.23 -27.03 -11.46
C LEU A 341 6.00 -25.51 -11.49
N ASP A 342 5.06 -25.04 -12.32
CA ASP A 342 4.98 -23.63 -12.73
C ASP A 342 3.57 -23.03 -12.67
N HIS A 343 2.55 -23.83 -12.35
CA HIS A 343 1.14 -23.42 -12.19
C HIS A 343 0.52 -24.11 -10.97
N GLY A 344 1.01 -23.80 -9.77
CA GLY A 344 0.53 -24.44 -8.55
C GLY A 344 -0.94 -24.14 -8.22
N ALA A 345 -1.63 -25.09 -7.59
CA ALA A 345 -3.04 -25.01 -7.22
C ALA A 345 -3.33 -24.10 -6.01
N TYR A 346 -2.57 -23.01 -5.82
CA TYR A 346 -2.54 -22.22 -4.59
C TYR A 346 -3.89 -21.56 -4.25
N ILE A 347 -4.51 -20.89 -5.22
CA ILE A 347 -5.80 -20.23 -5.03
C ILE A 347 -6.94 -21.25 -4.90
N SER A 348 -6.85 -22.38 -5.61
CA SER A 348 -7.81 -23.49 -5.49
C SER A 348 -7.85 -24.04 -4.06
N GLU A 349 -6.69 -24.36 -3.48
CA GLU A 349 -6.61 -24.83 -2.09
C GLU A 349 -6.99 -23.74 -1.07
N THR A 350 -6.67 -22.47 -1.37
CA THR A 350 -7.07 -21.34 -0.54
C THR A 350 -8.60 -21.20 -0.48
N LEU A 351 -9.29 -21.36 -1.62
CA LEU A 351 -10.75 -21.34 -1.71
C LEU A 351 -11.41 -22.50 -0.94
N ARG A 352 -10.74 -23.66 -0.81
CA ARG A 352 -11.24 -24.79 0.00
C ARG A 352 -11.19 -24.52 1.50
N VAL A 353 -10.24 -23.70 1.95
CA VAL A 353 -10.07 -23.32 3.36
C VAL A 353 -10.91 -22.08 3.72
N ASP A 354 -11.36 -21.33 2.72
CA ASP A 354 -12.19 -20.14 2.89
C ASP A 354 -13.58 -20.51 3.46
N PRO A 355 -13.97 -20.01 4.65
CA PRO A 355 -15.29 -20.25 5.21
C PRO A 355 -16.39 -19.39 4.57
N THR A 356 -16.03 -18.44 3.70
CA THR A 356 -16.95 -17.44 3.12
C THR A 356 -17.30 -17.78 1.67
N ASN A 357 -18.53 -17.42 1.26
CA ASN A 357 -19.07 -17.78 -0.05
C ASN A 357 -19.46 -16.54 -0.88
N ASP A 358 -19.79 -15.44 -0.23
CA ASP A 358 -20.35 -14.24 -0.82
C ASP A 358 -19.68 -12.99 -0.26
N ARG A 359 -19.91 -11.84 -0.90
CA ARG A 359 -19.32 -10.57 -0.51
C ARG A 359 -19.67 -10.18 0.92
N LEU A 360 -20.93 -10.39 1.36
CA LEU A 360 -21.36 -9.99 2.69
C LEU A 360 -20.66 -10.82 3.77
N SER A 361 -20.59 -12.14 3.61
CA SER A 361 -19.87 -12.99 4.58
C SER A 361 -18.38 -12.65 4.65
N ALA A 362 -17.75 -12.34 3.52
CA ALA A 362 -16.36 -11.88 3.47
C ALA A 362 -16.15 -10.55 4.22
N LEU A 363 -17.00 -9.54 3.97
CA LEU A 363 -16.96 -8.26 4.66
C LEU A 363 -17.19 -8.40 6.17
N VAL A 364 -18.12 -9.28 6.56
CA VAL A 364 -18.40 -9.58 7.97
C VAL A 364 -17.19 -10.21 8.65
N GLU A 365 -16.46 -11.11 7.98
CA GLU A 365 -15.28 -11.74 8.57
C GLU A 365 -14.11 -10.75 8.71
N ILE A 366 -13.92 -9.86 7.72
CA ILE A 366 -12.98 -8.73 7.82
C ILE A 366 -13.37 -7.81 8.98
N TYR A 367 -14.65 -7.48 9.13
CA TYR A 367 -15.15 -6.63 10.21
C TYR A 367 -14.86 -7.23 11.59
N ARG A 368 -15.19 -8.52 11.79
CA ARG A 368 -14.92 -9.25 13.05
C ARG A 368 -13.44 -9.28 13.41
N MET A 369 -12.55 -9.35 12.41
CA MET A 369 -11.10 -9.34 12.61
C MET A 369 -10.59 -7.95 13.03
N MET A 370 -11.12 -6.89 12.43
CA MET A 370 -10.74 -5.52 12.76
C MET A 370 -11.32 -5.06 14.10
N ARG A 371 -12.57 -5.45 14.39
CA ARG A 371 -13.33 -5.06 15.59
C ARG A 371 -13.89 -6.29 16.31
N PRO A 372 -13.04 -7.02 17.06
CA PRO A 372 -13.51 -8.19 17.77
C PRO A 372 -14.51 -7.80 18.87
N GLY A 373 -15.70 -8.41 18.84
CA GLY A 373 -16.74 -8.22 19.85
C GLY A 373 -17.84 -7.22 19.49
N GLU A 374 -17.67 -6.41 18.44
CA GLU A 374 -18.74 -5.57 17.91
C GLU A 374 -19.63 -6.38 16.93
N PRO A 375 -20.97 -6.32 17.06
CA PRO A 375 -21.86 -7.00 16.12
C PRO A 375 -21.73 -6.35 14.72
N PRO A 376 -21.49 -7.13 13.67
CA PRO A 376 -21.35 -6.61 12.32
C PRO A 376 -22.73 -6.27 11.73
N THR A 377 -22.90 -5.05 11.21
CA THR A 377 -23.99 -4.70 10.30
C THR A 377 -23.46 -4.61 8.87
N ARG A 378 -24.34 -4.76 7.87
CA ARG A 378 -23.97 -4.70 6.46
C ARG A 378 -23.30 -3.37 6.12
N GLU A 379 -23.92 -2.27 6.53
CA GLU A 379 -23.46 -0.91 6.24
C GLU A 379 -22.13 -0.61 6.95
N ALA A 380 -21.95 -1.09 8.20
CA ALA A 380 -20.72 -0.88 8.94
C ALA A 380 -19.56 -1.70 8.36
N ALA A 381 -19.81 -2.93 7.92
CA ALA A 381 -18.80 -3.77 7.29
C ALA A 381 -18.34 -3.20 5.94
N GLU A 382 -19.30 -2.76 5.11
CA GLU A 382 -19.06 -2.08 3.85
C GLU A 382 -18.22 -0.82 4.05
N SER A 383 -18.69 0.09 4.92
CA SER A 383 -18.03 1.36 5.18
C SER A 383 -16.63 1.14 5.77
N LEU A 384 -16.44 0.13 6.62
CA LEU A 384 -15.13 -0.18 7.15
C LEU A 384 -14.17 -0.60 6.03
N PHE A 385 -14.57 -1.52 5.16
CA PHE A 385 -13.72 -2.03 4.09
C PHE A 385 -13.32 -0.95 3.09
N GLU A 386 -14.27 -0.13 2.64
CA GLU A 386 -14.01 1.02 1.76
C GLU A 386 -13.00 1.99 2.39
N ASN A 387 -13.18 2.27 3.67
CA ASN A 387 -12.31 3.17 4.42
C ASN A 387 -10.90 2.63 4.69
N LEU A 388 -10.66 1.33 4.51
CA LEU A 388 -9.33 0.75 4.75
C LEU A 388 -8.37 1.03 3.59
N PHE A 389 -8.84 0.95 2.35
CA PHE A 389 -7.97 0.93 1.16
C PHE A 389 -8.39 1.89 0.04
N PHE A 390 -9.67 2.28 -0.01
CA PHE A 390 -10.30 2.98 -1.14
C PHE A 390 -10.74 4.41 -0.81
N SER A 391 -10.48 4.88 0.42
CA SER A 391 -10.80 6.24 0.85
C SER A 391 -9.54 7.12 0.85
N GLU A 392 -9.56 8.19 0.04
CA GLU A 392 -8.46 9.18 -0.04
C GLU A 392 -8.17 9.83 1.32
N ASP A 393 -9.20 10.02 2.15
CA ASP A 393 -9.10 10.58 3.49
C ASP A 393 -8.36 9.67 4.47
N ARG A 394 -8.23 8.37 4.18
CA ARG A 394 -7.71 7.36 5.11
C ARG A 394 -6.47 6.64 4.57
N TYR A 395 -6.36 6.53 3.26
CA TYR A 395 -5.32 5.78 2.58
C TYR A 395 -4.63 6.63 1.52
N ASP A 396 -3.30 6.60 1.52
CA ASP A 396 -2.47 7.30 0.54
C ASP A 396 -1.12 6.57 0.37
N LEU A 397 -0.77 6.21 -0.86
CA LEU A 397 0.54 5.70 -1.25
C LEU A 397 1.58 6.80 -1.40
N SER A 398 1.17 8.06 -1.57
CA SER A 398 1.97 9.18 -2.08
C SER A 398 2.51 8.94 -3.50
N ALA A 399 2.94 10.02 -4.17
CA ALA A 399 3.55 9.94 -5.50
C ALA A 399 4.75 8.95 -5.55
N VAL A 400 5.61 8.96 -4.52
CA VAL A 400 6.75 8.05 -4.43
C VAL A 400 6.31 6.59 -4.27
N GLY A 401 5.25 6.35 -3.49
CA GLY A 401 4.73 5.00 -3.30
C GLY A 401 4.07 4.46 -4.54
N ARG A 402 3.27 5.26 -5.23
CA ARG A 402 2.64 4.87 -6.50
C ARG A 402 3.67 4.58 -7.59
N MET A 403 4.69 5.44 -7.73
CA MET A 403 5.82 5.18 -8.63
C MET A 403 6.49 3.83 -8.33
N LYS A 404 6.81 3.55 -7.06
CA LYS A 404 7.46 2.29 -6.66
C LYS A 404 6.56 1.09 -6.86
N PHE A 405 5.28 1.24 -6.54
CA PHE A 405 4.27 0.21 -6.70
C PHE A 405 4.17 -0.21 -8.17
N ASN A 406 3.98 0.75 -9.08
CA ASN A 406 3.87 0.48 -10.51
C ASN A 406 5.18 -0.10 -11.08
N ARG A 407 6.34 0.43 -10.69
CA ARG A 407 7.64 -0.08 -11.15
C ARG A 407 7.89 -1.51 -10.67
N SER A 408 7.53 -1.85 -9.43
CA SER A 408 7.67 -3.20 -8.87
C SER A 408 6.80 -4.21 -9.62
N LEU A 409 5.60 -3.80 -10.04
CA LEU A 409 4.70 -4.59 -10.88
C LEU A 409 5.01 -4.53 -12.38
N LEU A 410 6.13 -3.90 -12.78
CA LEU A 410 6.55 -3.75 -14.18
C LEU A 410 5.54 -3.03 -15.07
N ARG A 411 4.81 -2.04 -14.52
CA ARG A 411 3.93 -1.14 -15.27
C ARG A 411 4.73 0.04 -15.82
N ASP A 412 4.30 0.56 -16.96
CA ASP A 412 4.94 1.71 -17.64
C ASP A 412 4.59 3.05 -16.96
N ASP A 413 3.39 3.16 -16.42
CA ASP A 413 2.91 4.39 -15.78
C ASP A 413 3.62 4.66 -14.44
N ILE A 414 4.19 5.85 -14.31
CA ILE A 414 4.91 6.27 -13.09
C ILE A 414 3.96 6.93 -12.07
N GLU A 415 2.90 7.55 -12.55
CA GLU A 415 1.93 8.29 -11.76
C GLU A 415 0.62 7.49 -11.62
N GLY A 416 -0.26 7.92 -10.71
CA GLY A 416 -1.55 7.27 -10.49
C GLY A 416 -2.17 7.69 -9.17
N SER A 417 -3.31 7.07 -8.84
CA SER A 417 -4.05 7.39 -7.63
C SER A 417 -3.29 7.04 -6.34
N GLY A 418 -3.53 7.81 -5.27
CA GLY A 418 -3.01 7.55 -3.93
C GLY A 418 -3.68 6.35 -3.23
N ILE A 419 -4.92 6.01 -3.60
CA ILE A 419 -5.63 4.83 -3.08
C ILE A 419 -5.29 3.57 -3.86
N LEU A 420 -5.55 2.39 -3.29
CA LEU A 420 -5.42 1.13 -4.02
C LEU A 420 -6.60 0.94 -4.98
N SER A 421 -6.36 0.24 -6.09
CA SER A 421 -7.43 -0.29 -6.94
C SER A 421 -7.63 -1.80 -6.73
N GLN A 422 -8.71 -2.35 -7.27
CA GLN A 422 -8.92 -3.80 -7.28
C GLN A 422 -7.81 -4.51 -8.07
N GLU A 423 -7.43 -3.93 -9.21
CA GLU A 423 -6.35 -4.43 -10.07
C GLU A 423 -4.99 -4.41 -9.36
N ASP A 424 -4.70 -3.36 -8.56
CA ASP A 424 -3.49 -3.29 -7.74
C ASP A 424 -3.36 -4.51 -6.82
N ILE A 425 -4.45 -4.90 -6.14
CA ILE A 425 -4.44 -6.03 -5.22
C ILE A 425 -4.25 -7.35 -5.98
N ILE A 426 -4.96 -7.51 -7.10
CA ILE A 426 -4.89 -8.72 -7.93
C ILE A 426 -3.48 -8.89 -8.51
N ASP A 427 -2.87 -7.83 -9.04
CA ASP A 427 -1.54 -7.89 -9.65
C ASP A 427 -0.45 -8.19 -8.62
N VAL A 428 -0.59 -7.69 -7.39
CA VAL A 428 0.31 -8.06 -6.28
C VAL A 428 0.17 -9.55 -5.95
N MET A 429 -1.05 -10.08 -5.90
CA MET A 429 -1.27 -11.52 -5.67
C MET A 429 -0.71 -12.36 -6.83
N LYS A 430 -0.92 -11.96 -8.09
CA LYS A 430 -0.37 -12.62 -9.28
C LYS A 430 1.15 -12.65 -9.25
N LYS A 431 1.79 -11.50 -9.00
CA LYS A 431 3.25 -11.39 -8.91
C LYS A 431 3.82 -12.26 -7.77
N LEU A 432 3.14 -12.32 -6.63
CA LEU A 432 3.54 -13.18 -5.51
C LEU A 432 3.43 -14.68 -5.88
N ILE A 433 2.38 -15.07 -6.60
CA ILE A 433 2.22 -16.44 -7.13
C ILE A 433 3.30 -16.75 -8.16
N ASP A 434 3.63 -15.81 -9.05
CA ASP A 434 4.70 -15.97 -10.04
C ASP A 434 6.06 -16.20 -9.36
N ILE A 435 6.40 -15.41 -8.33
CA ILE A 435 7.61 -15.61 -7.53
C ILE A 435 7.60 -17.01 -6.90
N ARG A 436 6.46 -17.47 -6.38
CA ARG A 436 6.33 -18.83 -5.82
C ARG A 436 6.50 -19.93 -6.88
N ASN A 437 6.05 -19.69 -8.11
CA ASN A 437 6.26 -20.54 -9.29
C ASN A 437 7.69 -20.46 -9.85
N GLY A 438 8.59 -19.68 -9.25
CA GLY A 438 9.96 -19.48 -9.70
C GLY A 438 10.11 -18.48 -10.85
N LYS A 439 9.03 -17.75 -11.19
CA LYS A 439 8.99 -16.71 -12.22
C LYS A 439 9.18 -15.33 -11.56
N GLY A 440 10.44 -14.98 -11.29
CA GLY A 440 10.81 -13.68 -10.70
C GLY A 440 11.71 -13.82 -9.49
N GLU A 441 12.09 -12.69 -8.91
CA GLU A 441 12.98 -12.61 -7.76
C GLU A 441 12.31 -11.84 -6.61
N VAL A 442 12.79 -12.09 -5.39
CA VAL A 442 12.38 -11.33 -4.21
C VAL A 442 13.17 -10.03 -4.12
N ASP A 443 12.56 -9.01 -3.52
CA ASP A 443 13.20 -7.72 -3.28
C ASP A 443 14.23 -7.81 -2.14
N ASP A 444 15.34 -7.08 -2.28
CA ASP A 444 16.23 -6.81 -1.17
C ASP A 444 15.68 -5.63 -0.34
N ILE A 445 15.10 -5.95 0.82
CA ILE A 445 14.55 -4.97 1.77
C ILE A 445 15.62 -3.98 2.27
N ASP A 446 16.89 -4.39 2.32
CA ASP A 446 17.98 -3.56 2.82
C ASP A 446 18.58 -2.65 1.74
N HIS A 447 18.19 -2.85 0.47
CA HIS A 447 18.59 -1.97 -0.62
C HIS A 447 18.18 -0.52 -0.35
N LEU A 448 19.12 0.42 -0.50
CA LEU A 448 18.85 1.84 -0.22
C LEU A 448 17.75 2.42 -1.10
N GLY A 449 17.54 1.87 -2.30
CA GLY A 449 16.39 2.22 -3.16
C GLY A 449 15.03 1.88 -2.55
N ASN A 450 14.96 0.93 -1.60
CA ASN A 450 13.75 0.53 -0.87
C ASN A 450 13.61 1.27 0.47
N ARG A 451 14.60 2.09 0.81
CA ARG A 451 14.60 2.95 1.98
C ARG A 451 14.48 4.41 1.55
N ARG A 452 13.91 5.26 2.41
CA ARG A 452 13.84 6.70 2.18
C ARG A 452 14.15 7.47 3.45
N ILE A 453 14.73 8.65 3.26
CA ILE A 453 15.08 9.55 4.34
C ILE A 453 13.84 10.43 4.61
N ARG A 454 13.36 10.39 5.85
CA ARG A 454 12.38 11.31 6.41
C ARG A 454 13.14 12.40 7.15
N SER A 455 13.10 13.62 6.63
CA SER A 455 13.71 14.78 7.28
C SER A 455 12.69 15.54 8.13
N VAL A 456 13.15 16.51 8.91
CA VAL A 456 12.34 17.21 9.92
C VAL A 456 11.07 17.84 9.35
N GLY A 457 11.11 18.41 8.15
CA GLY A 457 9.95 19.07 7.55
C GLY A 457 8.81 18.11 7.25
N GLU A 458 9.10 16.97 6.59
CA GLU A 458 8.11 15.93 6.31
C GLU A 458 7.53 15.34 7.61
N MET A 459 8.38 15.14 8.61
CA MET A 459 7.93 14.63 9.91
C MET A 459 7.02 15.63 10.62
N ALA A 460 7.37 16.91 10.61
CA ALA A 460 6.56 17.97 11.20
C ALA A 460 5.22 18.14 10.46
N GLU A 461 5.23 18.07 9.12
CA GLU A 461 4.03 18.13 8.28
C GLU A 461 3.04 17.02 8.65
N ASN A 462 3.52 15.77 8.76
CA ASN A 462 2.66 14.64 9.13
C ASN A 462 2.01 14.83 10.50
N GLN A 463 2.76 15.31 11.49
CA GLN A 463 2.23 15.56 12.84
C GLN A 463 1.24 16.73 12.84
N PHE A 464 1.52 17.77 12.06
CA PHE A 464 0.61 18.88 11.87
C PHE A 464 -0.71 18.42 11.23
N ARG A 465 -0.64 17.58 10.19
CA ARG A 465 -1.81 16.98 9.53
C ARG A 465 -2.64 16.13 10.47
N VAL A 466 -2.02 15.31 11.33
CA VAL A 466 -2.73 14.57 12.39
C VAL A 466 -3.47 15.51 13.34
N GLY A 467 -2.88 16.67 13.66
CA GLY A 467 -3.54 17.74 14.40
C GLY A 467 -4.75 18.32 13.65
N LEU A 468 -4.62 18.57 12.34
CA LEU A 468 -5.69 19.10 11.49
C LEU A 468 -6.87 18.14 11.38
N VAL A 469 -6.65 16.84 11.16
CA VAL A 469 -7.73 15.84 11.06
C VAL A 469 -8.56 15.77 12.35
N ARG A 470 -7.94 15.98 13.52
CA ARG A 470 -8.69 16.07 14.80
C ARG A 470 -9.56 17.32 14.86
N VAL A 471 -9.08 18.45 14.31
CA VAL A 471 -9.85 19.70 14.23
C VAL A 471 -10.97 19.56 13.21
N GLU A 472 -10.71 18.95 12.06
CA GLU A 472 -11.68 18.71 11.01
C GLU A 472 -12.93 18.01 11.52
N ARG A 473 -12.75 16.91 12.26
CA ARG A 473 -13.88 16.18 12.86
C ARG A 473 -14.73 17.07 13.78
N ALA A 474 -14.09 17.86 14.64
CA ALA A 474 -14.78 18.77 15.54
C ALA A 474 -15.48 19.92 14.79
N VAL A 475 -14.88 20.41 13.70
CA VAL A 475 -15.47 21.45 12.83
C VAL A 475 -16.68 20.89 12.08
N LYS A 476 -16.58 19.69 11.48
CA LYS A 476 -17.70 19.03 10.79
C LYS A 476 -18.91 18.84 11.72
N GLU A 477 -18.68 18.40 12.96
CA GLU A 477 -19.74 18.27 13.97
C GLU A 477 -20.38 19.62 14.33
N ARG A 478 -19.59 20.68 14.46
CA ARG A 478 -20.09 22.04 14.76
C ARG A 478 -20.86 22.68 13.61
N LEU A 479 -20.43 22.48 12.37
CA LEU A 479 -21.12 22.98 11.18
C LEU A 479 -22.51 22.38 11.02
N SER A 480 -22.73 21.16 11.51
CA SER A 480 -24.03 20.49 11.40
C SER A 480 -25.01 20.81 12.52
N LEU A 481 -24.53 21.21 13.70
CA LEU A 481 -25.37 21.46 14.89
C LEU A 481 -25.61 22.95 15.17
N GLY A 482 -24.82 23.86 14.57
CA GLY A 482 -24.79 25.27 14.95
C GLY A 482 -25.73 26.19 14.17
N ASP A 483 -26.14 27.30 14.81
CA ASP A 483 -26.75 28.45 14.15
C ASP A 483 -25.69 29.23 13.35
N LEU A 484 -25.51 28.83 12.08
CA LEU A 484 -24.46 29.32 11.18
C LEU A 484 -24.45 30.86 11.00
N ASP A 485 -25.62 31.49 11.13
CA ASP A 485 -25.78 32.94 10.95
C ASP A 485 -25.07 33.77 12.04
N THR A 486 -24.81 33.21 13.23
CA THR A 486 -24.10 33.92 14.32
C THR A 486 -22.66 33.45 14.53
N LEU A 487 -22.31 32.26 14.03
CA LEU A 487 -20.98 31.69 14.20
C LEU A 487 -19.91 32.41 13.39
N MET A 488 -18.73 32.59 13.99
CA MET A 488 -17.53 33.07 13.32
C MET A 488 -16.49 31.93 13.17
N PRO A 489 -15.59 31.99 12.17
CA PRO A 489 -14.54 30.98 11.99
C PRO A 489 -13.71 30.67 13.25
N GLN A 490 -13.42 31.69 14.08
CA GLN A 490 -12.67 31.52 15.32
C GLN A 490 -13.37 30.62 16.35
N ASP A 491 -14.71 30.60 16.39
CA ASP A 491 -15.47 29.86 17.40
C ASP A 491 -15.48 28.36 17.09
N MET A 492 -15.29 28.02 15.81
CA MET A 492 -15.27 26.64 15.32
C MET A 492 -13.91 25.96 15.51
N ILE A 493 -12.82 26.73 15.57
CA ILE A 493 -11.46 26.17 15.63
C ILE A 493 -10.90 26.23 17.04
N ASN A 494 -10.42 25.07 17.48
CA ASN A 494 -9.61 24.95 18.69
C ASN A 494 -8.15 24.68 18.29
N ALA A 495 -7.23 25.56 18.68
CA ALA A 495 -5.80 25.40 18.39
C ALA A 495 -5.12 24.31 19.25
N LYS A 496 -5.74 23.86 20.34
CA LYS A 496 -5.12 22.91 21.29
C LYS A 496 -4.72 21.57 20.66
N PRO A 497 -5.55 20.88 19.86
CA PRO A 497 -5.18 19.60 19.25
C PRO A 497 -3.96 19.71 18.33
N ILE A 498 -3.88 20.78 17.54
CA ILE A 498 -2.76 21.06 16.63
C ILE A 498 -1.49 21.35 17.44
N SER A 499 -1.59 22.31 18.37
CA SER A 499 -0.46 22.69 19.22
C SER A 499 0.06 21.51 20.04
N ALA A 500 -0.84 20.63 20.53
CA ALA A 500 -0.46 19.45 21.28
C ALA A 500 0.31 18.45 20.41
N ALA A 501 -0.19 18.13 19.21
CA ALA A 501 0.49 17.21 18.29
C ALA A 501 1.90 17.72 17.90
N VAL A 502 2.02 19.01 17.58
CA VAL A 502 3.30 19.64 17.26
C VAL A 502 4.24 19.65 18.49
N LYS A 503 3.76 20.08 19.66
CA LYS A 503 4.58 20.11 20.89
C LYS A 503 5.04 18.71 21.28
N GLU A 504 4.17 17.71 21.18
CA GLU A 504 4.47 16.31 21.44
C GLU A 504 5.58 15.82 20.51
N PHE A 505 5.51 16.13 19.21
CA PHE A 505 6.56 15.79 18.25
C PHE A 505 7.92 16.39 18.62
N PHE A 506 7.99 17.70 18.87
CA PHE A 506 9.26 18.38 19.19
C PHE A 506 9.79 18.05 20.60
N ALA A 507 8.92 17.63 21.52
CA ALA A 507 9.28 17.28 22.90
C ALA A 507 9.59 15.79 23.13
N GLN A 508 8.81 14.88 22.53
CA GLN A 508 8.76 13.44 22.79
C GLN A 508 9.19 12.54 21.64
N ALA A 509 9.52 13.06 20.44
CA ALA A 509 10.03 12.20 19.37
C ALA A 509 11.08 11.24 19.97
N SER A 510 11.14 10.00 19.52
CA SER A 510 12.06 8.98 20.09
C SER A 510 13.55 9.25 19.76
N CYS A 511 13.88 10.46 19.29
CA CYS A 511 15.21 10.82 18.78
C CYS A 511 15.66 12.31 18.85
N PRO A 512 15.14 13.24 19.68
CA PRO A 512 15.89 14.41 20.08
C PRO A 512 16.93 13.92 21.09
N SER A 513 18.08 13.46 20.59
CA SER A 513 19.23 13.29 21.45
C SER A 513 19.62 14.67 21.98
N LEU A 514 19.89 14.75 23.29
CA LEU A 514 20.48 15.95 23.88
C LEU A 514 21.69 16.37 23.03
N TRP A 515 21.71 17.62 22.59
CA TRP A 515 22.78 18.09 21.72
C TRP A 515 24.13 17.97 22.44
N THR A 516 25.05 17.17 21.91
CA THR A 516 26.36 16.96 22.55
C THR A 516 27.24 18.18 22.31
N ARG A 517 27.25 19.09 23.29
CA ARG A 517 27.97 20.37 23.21
C ARG A 517 29.50 20.26 23.27
N THR A 518 30.05 19.05 23.45
CA THR A 518 31.45 18.80 23.85
C THR A 518 32.49 19.30 22.84
N THR A 519 32.27 19.14 21.52
CA THR A 519 33.17 19.69 20.46
C THR A 519 32.37 20.04 19.19
N ARG A 520 32.97 20.75 18.22
CA ARG A 520 32.28 21.15 16.96
C ARG A 520 31.93 19.97 16.04
N CYS A 521 32.72 18.89 16.05
CA CYS A 521 32.52 17.75 15.15
C CYS A 521 31.31 16.86 15.54
N PRO A 522 31.07 16.54 16.83
CA PRO A 522 29.85 15.86 17.27
C PRO A 522 28.56 16.63 16.96
N ARG A 523 28.61 17.97 16.93
CA ARG A 523 27.47 18.83 16.55
C ARG A 523 27.03 18.59 15.11
N LEU A 524 27.99 18.52 14.19
CA LEU A 524 27.74 18.18 12.78
C LEU A 524 27.33 16.71 12.60
N ARG A 525 27.78 15.82 13.49
CA ARG A 525 27.45 14.38 13.41
C ARG A 525 26.03 14.09 13.88
N THR A 526 25.58 14.73 14.95
CA THR A 526 24.23 14.57 15.51
C THR A 526 23.14 15.23 14.66
N SER A 527 23.46 16.28 13.89
CA SER A 527 22.56 16.89 12.90
C SER A 527 22.32 16.04 11.65
N VAL A 528 23.18 15.05 11.40
CA VAL A 528 23.17 14.26 10.16
C VAL A 528 22.77 12.80 10.41
N VAL A 529 23.15 12.19 11.55
CA VAL A 529 22.95 10.74 11.78
C VAL A 529 22.71 10.39 13.27
N SER A 530 21.82 9.42 13.54
CA SER A 530 21.58 8.88 14.89
C SER A 530 22.81 8.11 15.42
N PRO A 531 23.13 8.15 16.73
CA PRO A 531 24.26 7.43 17.31
C PRO A 531 24.27 5.91 17.07
N HIS A 532 23.10 5.30 16.79
CA HIS A 532 22.99 3.86 16.49
C HIS A 532 23.68 3.44 15.18
N TRP A 533 24.04 4.41 14.33
CA TRP A 533 24.66 4.14 13.03
C TRP A 533 26.14 3.79 13.10
N VAL A 534 26.83 4.02 14.23
CA VAL A 534 28.28 3.81 14.34
C VAL A 534 28.66 2.34 14.65
N ARG A 535 27.68 1.45 14.83
CA ARG A 535 27.93 0.01 15.05
C ARG A 535 27.63 -0.88 13.84
N ALA A 536 27.15 -0.31 12.72
CA ALA A 536 26.72 -1.08 11.55
C ALA A 536 27.46 -0.73 10.25
N VAL A 537 28.58 -0.02 10.34
CA VAL A 537 29.63 0.09 9.31
C VAL A 537 30.93 -0.32 9.97
#